data_AF-A0A822H827-F1
#
_entry.id   AF-A0A822H827-F1
#
_cell.length_a   1.000
_cell.length_b   1.000
_cell.length_c   1.000
_cell.angle_alpha   90.00
_cell.angle_beta   90.00
_cell.angle_gamma   90.00
#
_symmetry.space_group_name_H-M   'P 1'
#
loop_
_entity.id
_entity.type
_entity.pdbx_description
1 polymer ?
#
loop_
_entity_poly.entity_id
_entity_poly.type
_entity_poly.pdbx_seq_one_letter_code
_entity_poly.pdbx_strand_id
1 'polypeptide(L)'
;PYEDILPNNPIFEQMRDVVCTRKIRSPPSPRWQTHPILHHLVRLCRELWIEDPACRLSSLNVKKQLKTQMSLIENNLSNINIESQQQLTQNDGRWTP
;
A
#
# COMPACT_ATOMS: atom_id res chain seq x y z
N PRO A 1 5.73 15.99 -1.69
CA PRO A 1 4.40 16.00 -2.37
C PRO A 1 4.18 17.27 -3.19
N TYR A 2 3.63 17.14 -4.41
CA TYR A 2 3.45 18.24 -5.38
C TYR A 2 4.73 18.92 -5.88
N GLU A 3 5.90 18.31 -5.65
CA GLU A 3 7.22 18.84 -6.07
C GLU A 3 7.32 19.05 -7.59
N ASP A 4 6.62 18.23 -8.37
CA ASP A 4 6.59 18.34 -9.85
C ASP A 4 5.71 19.51 -10.35
N ILE A 5 4.89 20.09 -9.47
CA ILE A 5 3.82 21.04 -9.84
C ILE A 5 4.05 22.40 -9.18
N LEU A 6 4.70 22.44 -8.02
CA LEU A 6 4.87 23.63 -7.20
C LEU A 6 6.35 23.89 -6.89
N PRO A 7 6.76 25.16 -6.78
CA PRO A 7 8.09 25.50 -6.33
C PRO A 7 8.28 25.12 -4.86
N ASN A 8 9.55 25.03 -4.44
CA ASN A 8 9.87 24.93 -3.01
C ASN A 8 9.33 26.16 -2.27
N ASN A 9 8.54 25.91 -1.22
CA ASN A 9 7.81 26.92 -0.42
C ASN A 9 6.69 27.68 -1.19
N PRO A 10 5.60 26.99 -1.59
CA PRO A 10 4.49 27.61 -2.31
C PRO A 10 3.66 28.52 -1.40
N ILE A 11 3.12 29.61 -1.97
CA ILE A 11 2.17 30.47 -1.27
C ILE A 11 0.77 29.84 -1.23
N PHE A 12 -0.09 30.34 -0.34
CA PHE A 12 -1.44 29.81 -0.14
C PHE A 12 -2.24 29.67 -1.44
N GLU A 13 -2.21 30.69 -2.30
CA GLU A 13 -2.98 30.70 -3.55
C GLU A 13 -2.57 29.57 -4.50
N GLN A 14 -1.27 29.29 -4.61
CA GLN A 14 -0.74 28.21 -5.44
C GLN A 14 -1.18 26.84 -4.91
N MET A 15 -1.13 26.63 -3.59
CA MET A 15 -1.62 25.40 -2.96
C MET A 15 -3.13 25.23 -3.13
N ARG A 16 -3.91 26.30 -2.94
CA ARG A 16 -5.36 26.30 -3.13
C ARG A 16 -5.71 25.94 -4.58
N ASP A 17 -5.03 26.53 -5.55
CA ASP A 17 -5.26 26.23 -6.97
C ASP A 17 -5.02 24.74 -7.27
N VAL A 18 -3.87 24.20 -6.87
CA VAL A 18 -3.54 22.78 -7.13
C VAL A 18 -4.52 21.83 -6.43
N VAL A 19 -4.76 22.04 -5.13
CA VAL A 19 -5.44 21.05 -4.28
C VAL A 19 -6.95 21.20 -4.28
N CYS A 20 -7.47 22.44 -4.24
CA CYS A 20 -8.90 22.71 -4.09
C CYS A 20 -9.57 22.97 -5.44
N THR A 21 -8.94 23.78 -6.31
CA THR A 21 -9.51 24.14 -7.61
C THR A 21 -9.33 23.01 -8.62
N ARG A 22 -8.07 22.62 -8.88
CA ARG A 22 -7.74 21.57 -9.85
C ARG A 22 -7.90 20.16 -9.31
N LYS A 23 -8.15 20.02 -8.01
CA LYS A 23 -8.35 18.74 -7.30
C LYS A 23 -7.22 17.73 -7.55
N ILE A 24 -6.02 18.21 -7.80
CA ILE A 24 -4.85 17.34 -7.99
C ILE A 24 -4.49 16.76 -6.64
N ARG A 25 -4.22 15.46 -6.63
CA ARG A 25 -3.59 14.74 -5.52
C ARG A 25 -2.28 14.19 -6.03
N SER A 26 -1.24 14.21 -5.20
CA SER A 26 0.06 13.65 -5.58
C SER A 26 -0.14 12.16 -5.94
N PRO A 27 0.02 11.74 -7.20
CA PRO A 27 -0.14 10.34 -7.54
C PRO A 27 1.04 9.57 -6.95
N PRO A 28 0.83 8.39 -6.34
CA PRO A 28 1.94 7.54 -5.96
C PRO A 28 2.63 7.00 -7.21
N SER A 29 3.93 6.69 -7.09
CA SER A 29 4.71 6.15 -8.19
C SER A 29 4.03 4.90 -8.80
N PRO A 30 3.96 4.77 -10.14
CA PRO A 30 3.39 3.58 -10.79
C PRO A 30 4.04 2.27 -10.31
N ARG A 31 5.33 2.31 -9.96
CA ARG A 31 6.07 1.16 -9.43
C ARG A 31 5.51 0.64 -8.10
N TRP A 32 4.90 1.51 -7.29
CA TRP A 32 4.32 1.09 -6.00
C TRP A 32 3.00 0.36 -6.18
N GLN A 33 2.30 0.59 -7.29
CA GLN A 33 1.04 -0.09 -7.59
C GLN A 33 1.24 -1.56 -7.94
N THR A 34 2.39 -1.92 -8.49
CA THR A 34 2.73 -3.31 -8.84
C THR A 34 3.36 -4.08 -7.69
N HIS A 35 3.82 -3.40 -6.63
CA HIS A 35 4.49 -4.05 -5.52
C HIS A 35 3.46 -4.62 -4.52
N PRO A 36 3.57 -5.90 -4.12
CA PRO A 36 2.56 -6.59 -3.32
C PRO A 36 2.24 -5.91 -1.98
N ILE A 37 3.27 -5.33 -1.34
CA ILE A 37 3.11 -4.62 -0.06
C ILE A 37 2.72 -3.15 -0.27
N LEU A 38 3.42 -2.43 -1.14
CA LEU A 38 3.25 -0.98 -1.29
C LEU A 38 1.93 -0.61 -1.97
N HIS A 39 1.33 -1.51 -2.76
CA HIS A 39 0.03 -1.29 -3.36
C HIS A 39 -1.04 -0.98 -2.30
N HIS A 40 -0.97 -1.62 -1.13
CA HIS A 40 -1.94 -1.33 -0.07
C HIS A 40 -1.74 0.06 0.55
N LEU A 41 -0.49 0.49 0.73
CA LEU A 41 -0.18 1.85 1.19
C LEU A 41 -0.68 2.88 0.18
N VAL A 42 -0.50 2.62 -1.11
CA VAL A 42 -1.05 3.46 -2.19
C VAL A 42 -2.57 3.61 -2.06
N ARG A 43 -3.28 2.51 -1.83
CA ARG A 43 -4.73 2.54 -1.62
C ARG A 43 -5.12 3.35 -0.38
N LEU A 44 -4.44 3.13 0.73
CA LEU A 44 -4.69 3.85 1.99
C LEU A 44 -4.44 5.35 1.85
N CYS A 45 -3.37 5.77 1.16
CA CYS A 45 -3.13 7.18 0.86
C CYS A 45 -4.27 7.80 0.03
N ARG A 46 -4.84 7.06 -0.94
CA ARG A 46 -6.00 7.54 -1.72
C ARG A 46 -7.23 7.72 -0.83
N GLU A 47 -7.51 6.78 0.08
CA GLU A 47 -8.61 6.85 1.04
C GLU A 47 -8.46 8.01 2.04
N LEU A 48 -7.21 8.37 2.38
CA LEU A 48 -6.92 9.52 3.23
C LEU A 48 -7.01 10.87 2.51
N TRP A 49 -6.76 10.90 1.20
CA TRP A 49 -6.71 12.12 0.39
C TRP A 49 -8.02 12.41 -0.35
N ILE A 50 -9.13 11.88 0.16
CA ILE A 50 -10.49 12.17 -0.31
C ILE A 50 -10.85 13.63 -0.03
N GLU A 51 -11.59 14.25 -0.98
CA GLU A 51 -12.08 15.62 -0.85
C GLU A 51 -12.99 15.78 0.38
N ASP A 52 -14.01 14.93 0.50
CA ASP A 52 -14.90 14.87 1.65
C ASP A 52 -14.16 14.39 2.91
N PRO A 53 -14.04 15.25 3.96
CA PRO A 53 -13.41 14.87 5.21
C PRO A 53 -14.17 13.78 5.97
N ALA A 54 -15.49 13.64 5.80
CA ALA A 54 -16.29 12.62 6.49
C ALA A 54 -16.01 11.20 5.98
N CYS A 55 -15.57 11.08 4.72
CA CYS A 55 -15.16 9.81 4.12
C CYS A 55 -13.72 9.40 4.46
N ARG A 56 -12.92 10.27 5.08
CA ARG A 56 -11.51 9.95 5.40
C ARG A 56 -11.44 8.96 6.54
N LEU A 57 -10.47 8.06 6.48
CA LEU A 57 -10.21 7.11 7.56
C LEU A 57 -9.79 7.85 8.84
N SER A 58 -10.34 7.40 9.98
CA SER A 58 -9.82 7.80 11.28
C SER A 58 -8.45 7.19 11.54
N SER A 59 -7.66 7.82 12.41
CA SER A 59 -6.34 7.31 12.80
C SER A 59 -6.39 5.87 13.32
N LEU A 60 -7.47 5.50 14.03
CA LEU A 60 -7.69 4.13 14.51
C LEU A 60 -7.89 3.15 13.35
N ASN A 61 -8.68 3.54 12.34
CA ASN A 61 -8.97 2.69 11.18
C ASN A 61 -7.72 2.51 10.32
N VAL A 62 -6.92 3.57 10.13
CA VAL A 62 -5.60 3.50 9.47
C VAL A 62 -4.71 2.47 10.18
N LYS A 63 -4.57 2.57 11.50
CA LYS A 63 -3.77 1.63 12.29
C LYS A 63 -4.27 0.19 12.16
N LYS A 64 -5.59 -0.02 12.20
CA LYS A 64 -6.20 -1.35 12.03
C LYS A 64 -5.91 -1.93 10.65
N GLN A 65 -6.12 -1.17 9.58
CA GLN A 65 -5.85 -1.62 8.21
C GLN A 65 -4.38 -2.01 8.04
N LEU A 66 -3.44 -1.18 8.50
CA LEU A 66 -2.00 -1.48 8.43
C LEU A 66 -1.65 -2.77 9.19
N LYS A 67 -2.17 -2.94 10.41
CA LYS A 67 -1.94 -4.15 11.20
C LYS A 67 -2.48 -5.40 10.52
N THR A 68 -3.69 -5.32 9.95
CA THR A 68 -4.29 -6.42 9.21
C THR A 68 -3.45 -6.81 8.00
N GLN A 69 -2.96 -5.85 7.22
CA GLN A 69 -2.07 -6.16 6.09
C GLN A 69 -0.76 -6.80 6.53
N MET A 70 -0.14 -6.30 7.60
CA MET A 70 1.10 -6.88 8.12
C MET A 70 0.90 -8.35 8.51
N SER A 71 -0.19 -8.66 9.23
CA SER A 71 -0.50 -10.04 9.60
C SER A 71 -0.78 -10.94 8.39
N LEU A 72 -1.40 -10.42 7.32
CA LEU A 72 -1.64 -11.19 6.10
C LEU A 72 -0.33 -11.52 5.38
N ILE A 73 0.62 -10.57 5.36
CA ILE A 73 1.95 -10.79 4.79
C ILE A 73 2.70 -11.85 5.60
N GLU A 74 2.70 -11.74 6.92
CA GLU A 74 3.34 -12.73 7.81
C GLU A 74 2.76 -14.14 7.60
N ASN A 75 1.44 -14.26 7.49
CA ASN A 75 0.76 -15.54 7.23
C ASN A 75 1.06 -16.11 5.84
N ASN A 76 1.15 -15.27 4.81
CA ASN A 76 1.50 -15.74 3.46
C ASN A 76 2.95 -16.25 3.41
N LEU A 77 3.88 -15.58 4.09
CA LEU A 77 5.27 -16.02 4.17
C LEU A 77 5.42 -17.35 4.93
N SER A 78 4.64 -17.57 6.00
CA SER A 78 4.64 -18.85 6.72
C SER A 78 4.06 -19.97 5.87
N ASN A 79 2.99 -19.72 5.11
CA ASN A 79 2.39 -20.70 4.20
C ASN A 79 3.36 -21.13 3.08
N ILE A 80 4.07 -20.19 2.45
CA ILE A 80 5.09 -20.49 1.42
C ILE A 80 6.19 -21.41 1.97
N ASN A 81 6.62 -21.18 3.21
CA ASN A 81 7.65 -22.00 3.84
C ASN A 81 7.15 -23.43 4.11
N ILE A 82 5.88 -23.61 4.47
CA ILE A 82 5.27 -24.92 4.71
C ILE A 82 5.11 -25.70 3.39
N GLU A 83 4.62 -25.05 2.33
CA GLU A 83 4.46 -25.68 1.01
C GLU A 83 5.81 -26.13 0.43
N SER A 84 6.85 -25.32 0.61
CA SER A 84 8.21 -25.66 0.20
C SER A 84 8.74 -26.90 0.94
N GLN A 85 8.39 -27.06 2.23
CA GLN A 85 8.77 -28.25 3.02
C GLN A 85 7.95 -29.50 2.68
N GLN A 86 6.67 -29.36 2.32
CA GLN A 86 5.82 -30.49 1.91
C GLN A 86 6.24 -31.10 0.55
N GLN A 87 6.77 -30.29 -0.36
CA GLN A 87 7.30 -30.78 -1.64
C GLN A 87 8.62 -31.57 -1.49
N LEU A 88 9.42 -31.26 -0.46
CA LEU A 88 10.61 -32.03 -0.11
C LEU A 88 10.25 -33.39 0.52
N THR A 89 9.19 -33.47 1.33
CA THR A 89 8.77 -34.73 1.98
C THR A 89 7.97 -35.67 1.08
N GLN A 90 7.43 -35.19 -0.06
CA GLN A 90 6.75 -36.04 -1.05
C GLN A 90 7.70 -36.73 -2.04
N ASN A 91 8.97 -36.31 -2.14
CA ASN A 91 9.94 -36.90 -3.06
C ASN A 91 10.82 -38.03 -2.46
N ASP A 92 10.71 -38.31 -1.15
CA ASP A 92 11.53 -39.34 -0.48
C ASP A 92 10.92 -40.76 -0.51
N GLY A 93 9.90 -40.99 -1.34
CA GLY A 93 9.07 -42.20 -1.29
C GLY A 93 9.39 -43.34 -2.26
N ARG A 94 10.52 -43.35 -2.98
CA ARG A 94 10.81 -44.45 -3.93
C ARG A 94 12.29 -44.85 -3.99
N TRP A 95 12.74 -45.59 -2.97
CA TRP A 95 13.81 -46.57 -3.15
C TRP A 95 13.21 -47.77 -3.90
N THR A 96 13.42 -47.87 -5.22
CA THR A 96 13.27 -49.14 -5.92
C THR A 96 14.56 -49.95 -5.75
N PRO A 97 14.47 -51.28 -5.52
CA PRO A 97 15.63 -52.15 -5.27
C PRO A 97 16.71 -52.09 -6.34
#